data_AF-A0AB39N8U0-F1
#
_entry.id   AF-A0AB39N8U0-F1
#
_cell.length_a   1.000
_cell.length_b   1.000
_cell.length_c   1.000
_cell.angle_alpha   90.00
_cell.angle_beta   90.00
_cell.angle_gamma   90.00
#
_symmetry.space_group_name_H-M   'P 1'
#
loop_
_entity.id
_entity.type
_entity.pdbx_description
1 polymer ?
#
loop_
_entity_poly.entity_id
_entity_poly.type
_entity_poly.pdbx_seq_one_letter_code
_entity_poly.pdbx_strand_id
1 'polypeptide(L)' 'MTTNPFEDENGTYLVLTNAEGQFSLWPDGITVPDGWDVALAASSRADCLAYVEDRWTDISPARTASDA' A
#
# COMPACT_ATOMS: atom_id res chain seq x y z
N MET A 1 7.80 -22.40 9.77
CA MET A 1 7.88 -20.94 9.96
C MET A 1 7.66 -20.34 8.58
N THR A 2 6.40 -20.20 8.17
CA THR A 2 6.04 -19.78 6.81
C THR A 2 6.11 -18.26 6.77
N THR A 3 7.23 -17.69 6.34
CA THR A 3 7.30 -16.26 6.06
C THR A 3 6.50 -16.03 4.78
N ASN A 4 5.25 -15.62 4.94
CA ASN A 4 4.42 -15.27 3.80
C ASN A 4 5.01 -13.98 3.22
N PRO A 5 5.38 -13.91 1.93
CA PRO A 5 6.04 -12.73 1.36
C PRO A 5 5.19 -11.45 1.41
N PHE A 6 3.91 -11.57 1.77
CA PHE A 6 2.99 -10.45 2.02
C PHE A 6 2.97 -9.98 3.49
N GLU A 7 3.51 -10.77 4.41
CA GLU A 7 3.52 -10.52 5.87
C GLU A 7 4.94 -10.28 6.39
N ASP A 8 5.92 -10.12 5.50
CA ASP A 8 7.31 -9.89 5.86
C ASP A 8 7.50 -8.40 6.21
N GLU A 9 7.58 -8.06 7.50
CA GLU A 9 7.74 -6.66 7.94
C GLU A 9 9.07 -6.04 7.50
N ASN A 10 10.08 -6.87 7.24
CA ASN A 10 11.38 -6.45 6.70
C ASN A 10 11.46 -6.60 5.18
N GLY A 11 10.37 -7.05 4.55
CA GLY A 11 10.24 -7.18 3.10
C GLY A 11 10.12 -5.85 2.40
N THR A 12 10.40 -5.86 1.10
CA THR A 12 10.28 -4.69 0.24
C THR A 12 8.98 -4.77 -0.54
N TYR A 13 8.22 -3.67 -0.55
CA TYR A 13 6.92 -3.59 -1.19
C TYR A 13 6.87 -2.41 -2.15
N LEU A 14 6.06 -2.58 -3.19
CA LEU A 14 5.66 -1.59 -4.15
C LEU A 14 4.25 -1.11 -3.76
N VAL A 15 4.00 0.18 -3.96
CA VAL A 15 2.62 0.67 -3.94
C VAL A 15 2.17 0.73 -5.38
N LEU A 16 1.18 -0.09 -5.72
CA LEU A 16 0.53 -0.04 -7.01
C LEU A 16 -0.68 0.87 -6.94
N THR A 17 -0.99 1.53 -8.06
CA THR A 17 -2.23 2.26 -8.25
C THR A 17 -2.92 1.82 -9.53
N ASN A 18 -4.24 1.81 -9.54
CA ASN A 18 -5.01 1.57 -10.75
C ASN A 18 -5.57 2.89 -11.30
N ALA A 19 -6.18 2.82 -12.48
CA ALA A 19 -6.84 3.97 -13.11
C ALA A 19 -8.01 4.53 -12.28
N GLU A 20 -8.55 3.77 -11.31
CA GLU A 20 -9.61 4.18 -10.40
C GLU A 20 -9.08 4.87 -9.13
N GLY A 21 -7.76 5.04 -8.98
CA GLY A 21 -7.14 5.69 -7.82
C GLY A 21 -7.09 4.83 -6.56
N GLN A 22 -7.27 3.52 -6.69
CA GLN A 22 -7.10 2.56 -5.59
C GLN A 22 -5.62 2.23 -5.43
N PHE A 23 -5.18 2.04 -4.19
CA PHE A 23 -3.82 1.59 -3.88
C PHE A 23 -3.80 0.13 -3.46
N SER A 24 -2.75 -0.59 -3.84
CA SER A 24 -2.50 -1.97 -3.40
C SER A 24 -1.03 -2.14 -3.05
N LEU A 25 -0.74 -2.78 -1.90
CA LEU A 25 0.62 -3.18 -1.57
C LEU A 25 0.96 -4.46 -2.32
N TRP A 26 2.08 -4.45 -3.02
CA TRP A 26 2.54 -5.56 -3.83
C TRP A 26 4.01 -5.86 -3.54
N PRO A 27 4.39 -7.09 -3.19
CA PRO A 27 5.78 -7.42 -2.91
C PRO A 27 6.65 -7.28 -4.18
N ASP A 28 7.87 -6.74 -4.04
CA ASP A 28 8.75 -6.43 -5.18
C ASP A 28 9.17 -7.68 -5.98
N GLY A 29 9.24 -8.84 -5.31
CA GLY A 29 9.57 -10.12 -5.92
C GLY A 29 8.47 -10.73 -6.78
N ILE A 30 7.30 -10.10 -6.91
CA ILE A 30 6.17 -10.60 -7.72
C ILE A 30 5.90 -9.66 -8.90
N THR A 31 5.74 -10.22 -10.09
CA THR A 31 5.38 -9.47 -11.29
C THR A 31 4.08 -8.70 -11.09
N VAL A 32 4.11 -7.41 -11.45
CA VAL A 32 2.94 -6.52 -11.36
C VAL A 32 1.91 -6.94 -12.42
N PRO A 33 0.62 -7.10 -12.04
CA PRO A 33 -0.44 -7.42 -12.99
C PRO A 33 -0.71 -6.26 -13.97
N ASP A 34 -1.14 -6.61 -15.18
CA ASP A 34 -1.51 -5.63 -16.20
C ASP A 34 -2.68 -4.75 -15.74
N GLY A 35 -2.65 -3.46 -16.06
CA GLY A 35 -3.63 -2.47 -15.60
C GLY A 35 -3.33 -1.84 -14.23
N TRP A 36 -2.24 -2.23 -13.58
CA TRP A 36 -1.72 -1.57 -12.38
C TRP A 36 -0.40 -0.86 -12.69
N ASP A 37 -0.26 0.35 -12.16
CA ASP A 37 0.93 1.18 -12.33
C ASP A 37 1.67 1.33 -11.00
N VAL A 38 3.00 1.52 -11.05
CA VAL A 38 3.82 1.60 -9.84
C VAL A 38 3.80 3.04 -9.34
N ALA A 39 2.99 3.30 -8.32
CA ALA A 39 2.91 4.60 -7.66
C ALA A 39 4.11 4.87 -6.74
N LEU A 40 4.64 3.83 -6.08
CA LEU A 40 5.87 3.89 -5.27
C LEU A 40 6.78 2.70 -5.60
N ALA A 41 8.05 2.99 -5.87
CA ALA A 41 9.09 1.99 -6.07
C ALA A 41 9.35 1.17 -4.79
N ALA A 42 10.06 0.05 -4.95
CA ALA A 42 10.28 -0.94 -3.90
C ALA A 42 10.87 -0.27 -2.64
N SER A 43 10.07 -0.18 -1.58
CA SER A 43 10.38 0.51 -0.33
C SER A 43 9.96 -0.33 0.88
N SER A 44 10.39 0.09 2.07
CA SER A 44 9.97 -0.55 3.32
C SER A 44 8.44 -0.49 3.47
N ARG A 45 7.87 -1.47 4.18
CA ARG A 45 6.43 -1.47 4.49
C ARG A 45 5.97 -0.15 5.12
N ALA A 46 6.78 0.42 6.03
CA ALA A 46 6.49 1.70 6.67
C ALA A 46 6.43 2.88 5.68
N ASP A 47 7.38 2.97 4.75
CA ASP A 47 7.39 4.00 3.70
C ASP A 47 6.19 3.84 2.75
N CYS A 48 5.83 2.61 2.39
CA CYS A 48 4.66 2.31 1.57
C CYS A 48 3.36 2.76 2.27
N LEU A 49 3.22 2.45 3.56
CA LEU A 49 2.09 2.89 4.37
C LEU A 49 2.03 4.42 4.44
N ALA A 50 3.14 5.08 4.75
CA ALA A 50 3.20 6.54 4.81
C ALA A 50 2.84 7.19 3.45
N TYR A 51 3.29 6.60 2.34
CA TYR A 51 2.94 7.07 1.00
C TYR A 51 1.45 6.92 0.71
N VAL A 52 0.85 5.78 1.07
CA VAL A 52 -0.60 5.57 0.92
C VAL A 52 -1.35 6.53 1.84
N GLU A 53 -0.96 6.68 3.10
CA GLU A 53 -1.60 7.61 4.05
C GLU A 53 -1.55 9.07 3.58
N ASP A 54 -0.43 9.51 3.00
CA ASP A 54 -0.27 10.84 2.41
C ASP A 54 -1.17 11.02 1.17
N ARG A 55 -1.25 10.02 0.28
CA ARG A 55 -1.98 10.09 -0.99
C ARG A 55 -3.47 9.78 -0.88
N TRP A 56 -3.89 8.96 0.07
CA TRP A 56 -5.29 8.66 0.40
C TRP A 56 -5.86 9.62 1.45
N THR A 57 -5.31 10.83 1.56
CA THR A 57 -5.83 11.90 2.40
C THR A 57 -7.25 12.36 2.03
N ASP A 58 -7.77 12.02 0.85
CA ASP A 58 -9.15 12.33 0.42
C ASP A 58 -10.16 11.21 0.74
N ILE A 59 -9.77 10.14 1.43
CA ILE A 59 -10.75 9.32 2.13
C ILE A 59 -10.87 9.89 3.53
N SER A 60 -11.55 11.02 3.64
CA SER A 60 -12.07 11.47 4.93
C SER A 60 -12.94 10.33 5.46
N PRO A 61 -12.56 9.60 6.54
CA PRO A 61 -13.62 9.04 7.33
C PRO A 61 -14.42 10.26 7.78
N ALA A 62 -15.74 10.27 7.56
CA ALA A 62 -16.58 11.01 8.49
C ALA A 62 -16.15 10.51 9.87
N ARG A 63 -15.32 11.32 10.56
CA ARG A 63 -14.79 11.08 11.88
C ARG A 63 -16.01 10.84 12.73
N THR A 64 -16.37 9.58 12.93
CA THR A 64 -17.37 9.24 13.91
C THR A 64 -16.71 9.60 15.22
N ALA A 65 -17.19 10.69 15.80
CA ALA A 65 -16.92 11.05 17.17
C ALA A 65 -17.47 9.89 18.03
N SER A 66 -16.63 8.91 18.31
CA SER A 66 -16.82 7.98 19.42
C SER A 66 -15.73 8.28 20.44
N ASP A 67 -15.91 9.41 21.12
CA ASP A 67 -15.44 9.60 22.48
C ASP A 67 -16.59 10.27 23.25
N ALA A 68 -17.40 9.43 23.89
CA ALA A 68 -18.45 9.78 24.86
C ALA A 68 -18.57 8.65 25.88
#